data_AF-A0A374CDQ4-F1
#
_entry.id   AF-A0A374CDQ4-F1
#
_cell.length_a   1.000
_cell.length_b   1.000
_cell.length_c   1.000
_cell.angle_alpha   90.00
_cell.angle_beta   90.00
_cell.angle_gamma   90.00
#
_symmetry.space_group_name_H-M   'P 1'
#
loop_
_entity.id
_entity.type
_entity.pdbx_description
1 polymer ?
#
loop_
_entity_poly.entity_id
_entity_poly.type
_entity_poly.pdbx_seq_one_letter_code
_entity_poly.pdbx_strand_id
1 'polypeptide(L)'
;MKRLIIWVLMAFVTFVEVMAQKTCVVANAEDHVPIREALIHTNNNHWARTDYRGYWSMKYQFDSATVSKSGFLKTTVYLKELPDTVFLIPESTQLGTVEVWGKDQQHVKDMEDQVQQAASMIGSGTTGIGIDLGNMLDSRGRRDQKHLRNARKILGEYDKKDPIVSAYEQATGKQIQLSPPGMKKEEESVPELEENDGKSLK
;
A
#
# COMPACT_ATOMS: atom_id res chain seq x y z
N MET A 1 40.14 -43.47 -37.21
CA MET A 1 39.80 -43.78 -35.80
C MET A 1 40.20 -42.65 -34.84
N LYS A 2 41.49 -42.31 -34.67
CA LYS A 2 41.95 -41.31 -33.66
C LYS A 2 41.39 -39.90 -33.86
N ARG A 3 41.30 -39.40 -35.11
CA ARG A 3 40.72 -38.09 -35.43
C ARG A 3 39.20 -38.02 -35.16
N LEU A 4 38.50 -39.13 -35.33
CA LEU A 4 37.04 -39.21 -35.15
C LEU A 4 36.68 -39.24 -33.65
N ILE A 5 37.51 -39.90 -32.84
CA ILE A 5 37.41 -39.86 -31.37
C ILE A 5 37.63 -38.42 -30.85
N ILE A 6 38.58 -37.68 -31.42
CA ILE A 6 38.83 -36.27 -31.04
C ILE A 6 37.61 -35.38 -31.37
N TRP A 7 36.97 -35.57 -32.54
CA TRP A 7 35.76 -34.83 -32.90
C TRP A 7 34.56 -35.17 -32.00
N VAL A 8 34.38 -36.44 -31.65
CA VAL A 8 33.32 -36.88 -30.72
C VAL A 8 33.55 -36.30 -29.32
N LEU A 9 34.80 -36.27 -28.85
CA LEU A 9 35.16 -35.74 -27.55
C LEU A 9 35.02 -34.21 -27.50
N MET A 10 35.32 -33.50 -28.59
CA MET A 10 35.06 -32.06 -28.70
C MET A 10 33.57 -31.72 -28.72
N ALA A 11 32.76 -32.53 -29.42
CA ALA A 11 31.30 -32.37 -29.43
C ALA A 11 30.68 -32.64 -28.03
N PHE A 12 31.26 -33.55 -27.25
CA PHE A 12 30.81 -33.82 -25.89
C PHE A 12 31.09 -32.64 -24.93
N VAL A 13 32.20 -31.92 -25.11
CA VAL A 13 32.52 -30.72 -24.32
C VAL A 13 31.56 -29.57 -24.61
N THR A 14 31.04 -29.46 -25.84
CA THR A 14 30.05 -28.43 -26.21
C THR A 14 28.64 -28.71 -25.68
N PHE A 15 28.34 -29.94 -25.24
CA PHE A 15 27.05 -30.34 -24.68
C PHE A 15 26.96 -30.20 -23.15
N VAL A 16 28.07 -29.87 -22.48
CA VAL A 16 28.02 -29.55 -21.06
C VAL A 16 27.42 -28.16 -20.93
N GLU A 17 26.10 -28.09 -20.77
CA GLU A 17 25.45 -26.86 -20.35
C GLU A 17 26.08 -26.46 -19.01
N VAL A 18 26.79 -25.33 -19.04
CA VAL A 18 27.40 -24.74 -17.86
C VAL A 18 26.25 -24.37 -16.94
N MET A 19 26.01 -25.19 -15.91
CA MET A 19 25.14 -24.83 -14.79
C MET A 19 25.81 -23.69 -14.03
N ALA A 20 25.63 -22.48 -14.54
CA ALA A 20 26.10 -21.25 -13.91
C ALA A 20 25.36 -21.10 -12.58
N GLN A 21 26.11 -21.18 -11.47
CA GLN A 21 25.58 -20.86 -10.15
C GLN A 21 25.27 -19.37 -10.12
N LYS A 22 23.98 -19.02 -10.02
CA LYS A 22 23.58 -17.62 -9.85
C LYS A 22 23.93 -17.17 -8.44
N THR A 23 24.81 -16.19 -8.35
CA THR A 23 25.20 -15.53 -7.10
C THR A 23 24.46 -14.20 -6.99
N CYS A 24 23.92 -13.89 -5.83
CA CYS A 24 23.21 -12.64 -5.59
C CYS A 24 23.57 -12.09 -4.21
N VAL A 25 23.45 -10.78 -4.03
CA VAL A 25 23.69 -10.08 -2.77
C VAL A 25 22.38 -9.64 -2.15
N VAL A 26 22.21 -9.84 -0.85
CA VAL A 26 21.10 -9.28 -0.08
C VAL A 26 21.57 -8.04 0.65
N ALA A 27 20.86 -6.93 0.52
CA ALA A 27 21.20 -5.65 1.13
C ALA A 27 19.98 -4.94 1.73
N ASN A 28 20.23 -4.01 2.66
CA ASN A 28 19.21 -3.12 3.19
C ASN A 28 18.77 -2.14 2.09
N ALA A 29 17.45 -1.95 1.93
CA ALA A 29 16.89 -0.98 1.00
C ALA A 29 17.22 0.48 1.39
N GLU A 30 17.32 0.78 2.69
CA GLU A 30 17.58 2.15 3.18
C GLU A 30 19.06 2.53 3.08
N ASP A 31 19.93 1.73 3.70
CA ASP A 31 21.36 2.07 3.81
C ASP A 31 22.21 1.51 2.67
N HIS A 32 21.64 0.66 1.81
CA HIS A 32 22.37 -0.13 0.80
C HIS A 32 23.51 -1.00 1.37
N VAL A 33 23.50 -1.25 2.69
CA VAL A 33 24.48 -2.08 3.38
C VAL A 33 24.10 -3.55 3.23
N PRO A 34 25.04 -4.45 2.90
CA PRO A 34 24.77 -5.88 2.77
C PRO A 34 24.31 -6.50 4.10
N ILE A 35 23.32 -7.39 4.03
CA ILE A 35 22.72 -8.04 5.20
C ILE A 35 23.30 -9.43 5.38
N ARG A 36 23.93 -9.64 6.55
CA ARG A 36 24.48 -10.95 6.96
C ARG A 36 23.39 -11.89 7.49
N GLU A 37 23.58 -13.18 7.25
CA GLU A 37 22.73 -14.26 7.77
C GLU A 37 21.23 -14.04 7.46
N ALA A 38 20.92 -13.48 6.29
CA ALA A 38 19.57 -13.49 5.74
C ALA A 38 19.27 -14.93 5.30
N LEU A 39 18.09 -15.42 5.65
CA LEU A 39 17.65 -16.78 5.38
C LEU A 39 16.91 -16.81 4.05
N ILE A 40 17.45 -17.55 3.10
CA ILE A 40 16.83 -17.79 1.80
C ILE A 40 16.14 -19.15 1.84
N HIS A 41 14.85 -19.16 1.52
CA HIS A 41 14.07 -20.37 1.29
C HIS A 41 13.69 -20.47 -0.18
N THR A 42 13.89 -21.63 -0.78
CA THR A 42 13.49 -21.89 -2.17
C THR A 42 12.19 -22.69 -2.21
N ASN A 43 11.50 -22.65 -3.35
CA ASN A 43 10.32 -23.48 -3.63
C ASN A 43 10.57 -24.98 -3.43
N ASN A 44 11.80 -25.44 -3.70
CA ASN A 44 12.21 -26.83 -3.58
C ASN A 44 12.59 -27.23 -2.14
N ASN A 45 12.14 -26.46 -1.14
CA ASN A 45 12.40 -26.66 0.28
C ASN A 45 13.90 -26.72 0.67
N HIS A 46 14.78 -26.18 -0.18
CA HIS A 46 16.16 -25.96 0.17
C HIS A 46 16.33 -24.57 0.77
N TRP A 47 17.23 -24.47 1.74
CA TRP A 47 17.54 -23.21 2.42
C TRP A 47 19.03 -22.90 2.32
N ALA A 48 19.33 -21.60 2.32
CA ALA A 48 20.68 -21.07 2.35
C ALA A 48 20.72 -19.84 3.26
N ARG A 49 21.92 -19.44 3.68
CA ARG A 49 22.14 -18.20 4.43
C ARG A 49 23.16 -17.33 3.71
N THR A 50 23.01 -16.02 3.84
CA THR A 50 23.98 -15.07 3.30
C THR A 50 25.24 -15.01 4.17
N ASP A 51 26.38 -14.82 3.51
CA ASP A 51 27.68 -14.59 4.15
C ASP A 51 27.76 -13.20 4.82
N TYR A 52 28.89 -12.90 5.48
CA TYR A 52 29.16 -11.59 6.10
C TYR A 52 29.11 -10.41 5.11
N ARG A 53 29.29 -10.68 3.82
CA ARG A 53 29.22 -9.71 2.72
C ARG A 53 27.83 -9.63 2.08
N GLY A 54 26.84 -10.38 2.59
CA GLY A 54 25.49 -10.45 2.03
C GLY A 54 25.34 -11.33 0.80
N TYR A 55 26.41 -11.97 0.31
CA TYR A 55 26.33 -12.88 -0.83
C TYR A 55 25.67 -14.20 -0.45
N TRP A 56 24.93 -14.77 -1.39
CA TRP A 56 24.48 -16.15 -1.34
C TRP A 56 24.58 -16.79 -2.72
N SER A 57 24.73 -18.11 -2.72
CA SER A 57 24.76 -18.95 -3.92
C SER A 57 23.96 -20.22 -3.68
N MET A 58 23.06 -20.57 -4.60
CA MET A 58 22.30 -21.82 -4.52
C MET A 58 22.89 -22.88 -5.45
N LYS A 59 23.13 -24.07 -4.92
CA LYS A 59 23.61 -25.22 -5.72
C LYS A 59 22.50 -25.88 -6.52
N TYR A 60 21.27 -25.84 -6.00
CA TYR A 60 20.11 -26.48 -6.59
C TYR A 60 19.38 -25.49 -7.51
N GLN A 61 18.81 -25.99 -8.60
CA GLN A 61 17.90 -25.22 -9.45
C GLN A 61 16.62 -24.90 -8.65
N PHE A 62 16.14 -23.66 -8.76
CA PHE A 62 14.95 -23.17 -8.07
C PHE A 62 14.22 -22.15 -8.95
N ASP A 63 12.90 -22.04 -8.82
CA ASP A 63 12.11 -21.08 -9.59
C ASP A 63 11.89 -19.76 -8.84
N SER A 64 11.75 -19.85 -7.52
CA SER A 64 11.58 -18.70 -6.63
C SER A 64 12.35 -18.89 -5.33
N ALA A 65 12.83 -17.76 -4.81
CA ALA A 65 13.54 -17.68 -3.55
C ALA A 65 12.91 -16.58 -2.69
N THR A 66 12.50 -16.96 -1.48
CA THR A 66 12.02 -16.04 -0.44
C THR A 66 13.16 -15.73 0.49
N VAL A 67 13.55 -14.46 0.55
CA VAL A 67 14.57 -13.95 1.46
C VAL A 67 13.90 -13.39 2.70
N SER A 68 14.41 -13.74 3.87
CA SER A 68 13.84 -13.36 5.15
C SER A 68 14.91 -13.05 6.18
N LYS A 69 14.69 -11.99 6.97
CA LYS A 69 15.53 -11.59 8.11
C LYS A 69 14.64 -10.96 9.17
N SER A 70 14.97 -11.15 10.45
CA SER A 70 14.27 -10.47 11.54
C SER A 70 14.47 -8.95 11.43
N GLY A 71 13.39 -8.18 11.60
CA GLY A 71 13.40 -6.73 11.44
C GLY A 71 13.31 -6.25 9.98
N PHE A 72 13.04 -7.17 9.04
CA PHE A 72 12.86 -6.86 7.63
C PHE A 72 11.63 -7.57 7.06
N LEU A 73 10.99 -6.94 6.08
CA LEU A 73 9.91 -7.54 5.31
C LEU A 73 10.46 -8.70 4.47
N LYS A 74 9.69 -9.80 4.41
CA LYS A 74 10.03 -10.96 3.59
C LYS A 74 9.79 -10.62 2.12
N THR A 75 10.78 -10.92 1.28
CA THR A 75 10.72 -10.63 -0.15
C THR A 75 10.91 -11.90 -0.95
N THR A 76 9.99 -12.19 -1.88
CA THR A 76 10.08 -13.34 -2.78
C THR A 76 10.50 -12.86 -4.16
N VAL A 77 11.52 -13.50 -4.73
CA VAL A 77 12.10 -13.15 -6.03
C VAL A 77 12.11 -14.39 -6.92
N TYR A 78 11.71 -14.23 -8.18
CA TYR A 78 11.73 -15.30 -9.18
C TYR A 78 13.07 -15.37 -9.89
N LEU A 79 13.54 -16.57 -10.21
CA LEU A 79 14.85 -16.79 -10.87
C LEU A 79 14.95 -16.10 -12.24
N LYS A 80 13.81 -15.95 -12.94
CA LYS A 80 13.72 -15.28 -14.25
C LYS A 80 13.99 -13.78 -14.15
N GLU A 81 13.67 -13.18 -13.02
CA GLU A 81 13.75 -11.74 -12.76
C GLU A 81 14.76 -11.43 -11.66
N LEU A 82 15.65 -12.38 -11.34
CA LEU A 82 16.55 -12.27 -10.20
C LEU A 82 17.62 -11.20 -10.49
N PRO A 83 17.60 -10.07 -9.75
CA PRO A 83 18.61 -9.05 -9.90
C PRO A 83 19.92 -9.49 -9.22
N ASP A 84 21.02 -8.81 -9.54
CA ASP A 84 22.31 -9.01 -8.87
C ASP A 84 22.23 -8.70 -7.35
N THR A 85 21.33 -7.79 -6.97
CA THR A 85 21.09 -7.37 -5.58
C THR A 85 19.61 -7.42 -5.22
N VAL A 86 19.26 -8.14 -4.16
CA VAL A 86 17.92 -8.18 -3.57
C VAL A 86 17.89 -7.27 -2.35
N PHE A 87 17.03 -6.24 -2.40
CA PHE A 87 16.85 -5.32 -1.30
C PHE A 87 15.77 -5.81 -0.34
N LEU A 88 16.09 -5.85 0.94
CA LEU A 88 15.13 -6.05 2.02
C LEU A 88 14.74 -4.70 2.61
N ILE A 89 13.44 -4.50 2.74
CA ILE A 89 12.88 -3.29 3.35
C ILE A 89 12.82 -3.53 4.86
N PRO A 90 13.38 -2.65 5.71
CA PRO A 90 13.27 -2.80 7.15
C PRO A 90 11.81 -2.70 7.58
N GLU A 91 11.44 -3.50 8.56
CA GLU A 91 10.11 -3.49 9.15
C GLU A 91 9.99 -2.28 10.08
N SER A 92 9.90 -1.08 9.50
CA SER A 92 9.62 0.13 10.25
C SER A 92 8.16 0.09 10.69
N THR A 93 7.89 0.20 11.99
CA THR A 93 6.54 0.45 12.48
C THR A 93 6.13 1.84 11.96
N GLN A 94 5.41 1.90 10.84
CA GLN A 94 4.91 3.16 10.32
C GLN A 94 3.90 3.72 11.34
N LEU A 95 4.19 4.90 11.89
CA LEU A 95 3.21 5.67 12.64
C LEU A 95 2.16 6.14 11.62
N GLY A 96 1.05 5.40 11.55
CA GLY A 96 -0.01 5.62 10.55
C GLY A 96 -0.69 6.99 10.64
N THR A 97 -0.51 7.71 11.74
CA THR A 97 -1.03 9.05 11.96
C THR A 97 -0.16 9.78 12.99
N VAL A 98 0.19 11.03 12.68
CA VAL A 98 0.78 11.96 13.64
C VAL A 98 -0.30 13.00 13.94
N GLU A 99 -0.89 12.93 15.12
CA GLU A 99 -1.82 13.95 15.59
C GLU A 99 -1.02 15.09 16.24
N VAL A 100 -1.06 16.28 15.64
CA VAL A 100 -0.37 17.46 16.14
C VAL A 100 -1.26 18.17 17.14
N TRP A 101 -0.97 18.01 18.42
CA TRP A 101 -1.67 18.70 19.50
C TRP A 101 -0.98 20.05 19.80
N GLY A 102 -1.71 21.15 19.63
CA GLY A 102 -1.24 22.51 19.94
C GLY A 102 -2.24 23.23 20.84
N LYS A 103 -1.77 23.79 21.97
CA LYS A 103 -2.61 24.47 22.96
C LYS A 103 -3.19 25.80 22.44
N ASP A 104 -2.53 26.41 21.45
CA ASP A 104 -2.95 27.65 20.80
C ASP A 104 -2.91 27.50 19.27
N GLN A 105 -4.03 27.07 18.68
CA GLN A 105 -4.24 27.05 17.22
C GLN A 105 -4.64 28.42 16.65
N GLN A 106 -4.55 29.50 17.44
CA GLN A 106 -5.01 30.83 17.03
C GLN A 106 -4.33 31.30 15.74
N HIS A 107 -3.01 31.09 15.63
CA HIS A 107 -2.26 31.43 14.41
C HIS A 107 -2.69 30.64 13.16
N VAL A 108 -3.22 29.43 13.30
CA VAL A 108 -3.70 28.64 12.15
C VAL A 108 -5.00 29.23 11.63
N LYS A 109 -5.90 29.63 12.54
CA LYS A 109 -7.14 30.34 12.18
C LYS A 109 -6.85 31.73 11.62
N ASP A 110 -5.91 32.46 12.20
CA ASP A 110 -5.49 33.77 11.69
C ASP A 110 -4.86 33.67 10.29
N MET A 111 -4.10 32.60 10.02
CA MET A 111 -3.59 32.30 8.68
C MET A 111 -4.70 31.89 7.72
N GLU A 112 -5.67 31.10 8.15
CA GLU A 112 -6.84 30.72 7.34
C GLU A 112 -7.67 31.95 6.97
N ASP A 113 -7.94 32.83 7.94
CA ASP A 113 -8.63 34.09 7.75
C ASP A 113 -7.84 35.04 6.85
N GLN A 114 -6.50 35.12 6.98
CA GLN A 114 -5.67 35.91 6.06
C GLN A 114 -5.64 35.35 4.64
N VAL A 115 -5.60 34.03 4.48
CA VAL A 115 -5.66 33.38 3.16
C VAL A 115 -7.04 33.59 2.53
N GLN A 116 -8.11 33.52 3.33
CA GLN A 116 -9.47 33.74 2.87
C GLN A 116 -9.72 35.22 2.52
N GLN A 117 -9.16 36.15 3.30
CA GLN A 117 -9.15 37.58 2.99
C GLN A 117 -8.32 37.86 1.73
N ALA A 118 -7.12 37.31 1.59
CA ALA A 118 -6.31 37.46 0.39
C ALA A 118 -6.98 36.85 -0.85
N ALA A 119 -7.63 35.70 -0.73
CA ALA A 119 -8.42 35.08 -1.79
C ALA A 119 -9.65 35.94 -2.16
N SER A 120 -10.30 36.55 -1.17
CA SER A 120 -11.41 37.50 -1.39
C SER A 120 -10.95 38.81 -2.02
N MET A 121 -9.71 39.25 -1.77
CA MET A 121 -9.11 40.43 -2.41
C MET A 121 -8.62 40.14 -3.83
N ILE A 122 -8.27 38.88 -4.14
CA ILE A 122 -7.94 38.42 -5.49
C ILE A 122 -9.22 38.20 -6.33
N GLY A 123 -10.39 38.12 -5.69
CA GLY A 123 -11.70 37.99 -6.35
C GLY A 123 -12.46 39.32 -6.44
N SER A 124 -12.67 39.78 -7.67
CA SER A 124 -13.65 40.83 -8.05
C SER A 124 -13.14 42.27 -8.09
N GLY A 125 -12.24 42.56 -9.04
CA GLY A 125 -12.46 43.69 -9.94
C GLY A 125 -13.00 43.13 -11.25
N THR A 126 -14.14 43.50 -11.83
CA THR A 126 -14.95 44.70 -11.68
C THR A 126 -16.34 44.45 -12.29
N THR A 127 -17.35 45.06 -11.66
CA THR A 127 -18.53 45.72 -12.24
C THR A 127 -19.53 44.93 -13.11
N GLY A 128 -20.78 44.91 -12.62
CA GLY A 128 -22.06 44.96 -13.35
C GLY A 128 -22.12 44.52 -14.82
N ILE A 129 -22.98 43.52 -15.07
CA ILE A 129 -23.29 42.84 -16.34
C ILE A 129 -22.31 41.69 -16.63
N GLY A 130 -22.79 40.48 -16.34
CA GLY A 130 -22.00 39.26 -16.26
C GLY A 130 -21.39 38.84 -17.60
N ILE A 131 -20.07 38.65 -17.59
CA ILE A 131 -19.35 37.41 -17.89
C ILE A 131 -17.98 37.57 -17.22
N ASP A 132 -17.62 36.66 -16.32
CA ASP A 132 -16.29 36.61 -15.70
C ASP A 132 -15.26 36.05 -16.70
N LEU A 133 -14.84 36.91 -17.63
CA LEU A 133 -13.93 36.55 -18.72
C LEU A 133 -12.51 36.19 -18.21
N GLY A 134 -12.09 36.74 -17.07
CA GLY A 134 -10.77 36.49 -16.49
C GLY A 134 -10.61 35.06 -16.01
N ASN A 135 -11.57 34.55 -15.24
CA ASN A 135 -11.59 33.14 -14.82
C ASN A 135 -11.91 32.18 -15.97
N MET A 136 -12.63 32.64 -17.01
CA MET A 136 -12.94 31.81 -18.18
C MET A 136 -11.71 31.53 -19.06
N LEU A 137 -10.78 32.49 -19.14
CA LEU A 137 -9.56 32.41 -19.94
C LEU A 137 -8.37 31.76 -19.20
N ASP A 138 -8.44 31.59 -17.87
CA ASP A 138 -7.38 30.90 -17.14
C ASP A 138 -7.45 29.37 -17.34
N SER A 139 -6.60 28.88 -18.24
CA SER A 139 -6.43 27.44 -18.50
C SER A 139 -5.96 26.65 -17.27
N ARG A 140 -5.30 27.29 -16.29
CA ARG A 140 -4.80 26.64 -15.07
C ARG A 140 -5.93 26.42 -14.07
N GLY A 141 -6.72 27.45 -13.74
CA GLY A 141 -7.88 27.31 -12.86
C GLY A 141 -8.90 26.26 -13.33
N ARG A 142 -9.12 26.12 -14.65
CA ARG A 142 -10.01 25.09 -15.21
C ARG A 142 -9.50 23.67 -14.97
N ARG A 143 -8.17 23.47 -14.98
CA ARG A 143 -7.54 22.18 -14.69
C ARG A 143 -7.72 21.83 -13.21
N ASP A 144 -7.43 22.78 -12.33
CA ASP A 144 -7.51 22.56 -10.88
C ASP A 144 -8.96 22.32 -10.44
N GLN A 145 -9.92 23.06 -11.00
CA GLN A 145 -11.35 22.78 -10.79
C GLN A 145 -11.75 21.37 -11.25
N LYS A 146 -11.18 20.86 -12.34
CA LYS A 146 -11.44 19.48 -12.79
C LYS A 146 -10.89 18.45 -11.79
N HIS A 147 -9.70 18.68 -11.26
CA HIS A 147 -9.12 17.83 -10.22
C HIS A 147 -9.95 17.86 -8.93
N LEU A 148 -10.40 19.04 -8.50
CA LEU A 148 -11.28 19.19 -7.32
C LEU A 148 -12.63 18.48 -7.51
N ARG A 149 -13.24 18.57 -8.70
CA ARG A 149 -14.48 17.85 -9.01
C ARG A 149 -14.29 16.34 -8.92
N ASN A 150 -13.17 15.82 -9.46
CA ASN A 150 -12.86 14.40 -9.39
C ASN A 150 -12.62 13.95 -7.94
N ALA A 151 -11.84 14.72 -7.16
CA ALA A 151 -11.60 14.44 -5.76
C ALA A 151 -12.91 14.42 -4.95
N ARG A 152 -13.79 15.41 -5.13
CA ARG A 152 -15.12 15.44 -4.50
C ARG A 152 -15.99 14.25 -4.89
N LYS A 153 -15.93 13.82 -6.16
CA LYS A 153 -16.67 12.64 -6.61
C LYS A 153 -16.18 11.38 -5.90
N ILE A 154 -14.86 11.20 -5.82
CA ILE A 154 -14.24 10.07 -5.13
C ILE A 154 -14.59 10.10 -3.63
N LEU A 155 -14.45 11.25 -2.96
CA LEU A 155 -14.86 11.41 -1.55
C LEU A 155 -16.34 11.10 -1.34
N GLY A 156 -17.21 11.61 -2.22
CA GLY A 156 -18.63 11.32 -2.19
C GLY A 156 -18.99 9.86 -2.52
N GLU A 157 -18.09 9.09 -3.11
CA GLU A 157 -18.26 7.64 -3.27
C GLU A 157 -17.94 6.90 -1.96
N TYR A 158 -16.97 7.38 -1.18
CA TYR A 158 -16.64 6.85 0.15
C TYR A 158 -17.64 7.24 1.24
N ASP A 159 -18.30 8.40 1.13
CA ASP A 159 -19.35 8.84 2.06
C ASP A 159 -20.68 8.08 1.90
N LYS A 160 -20.83 7.24 0.86
CA LYS A 160 -22.01 6.40 0.70
C LYS A 160 -22.01 5.32 1.78
N LYS A 161 -23.07 5.27 2.59
CA LYS A 161 -23.29 4.19 3.56
C LYS A 161 -23.19 2.82 2.87
N ASP A 162 -22.56 1.86 3.54
CA ASP A 162 -22.47 0.48 3.04
C ASP A 162 -23.86 -0.07 2.71
N PRO A 163 -24.02 -0.75 1.55
CA PRO A 163 -25.32 -1.25 1.10
C PRO A 163 -25.96 -2.20 2.12
N ILE A 164 -25.14 -2.97 2.84
CA ILE A 164 -25.58 -3.91 3.88
C ILE A 164 -26.16 -3.14 5.08
N VAL A 165 -25.49 -2.09 5.54
CA VAL A 165 -25.95 -1.25 6.66
C VAL A 165 -27.23 -0.54 6.27
N SER A 166 -27.30 -0.01 5.05
CA SER A 166 -28.51 0.67 4.55
C SER A 166 -29.71 -0.27 4.44
N ALA A 167 -29.53 -1.51 3.98
CA ALA A 167 -30.59 -2.51 3.90
C ALA A 167 -31.07 -2.95 5.29
N TYR A 168 -30.16 -3.07 6.25
CA TYR A 168 -30.50 -3.37 7.64
C TYR A 168 -31.30 -2.25 8.31
N GLU A 169 -30.88 -0.99 8.14
CA GLU A 169 -31.58 0.19 8.63
C GLU A 169 -33.00 0.27 8.06
N GLN A 170 -33.16 -0.02 6.76
CA GLN A 170 -34.47 -0.05 6.08
C GLN A 170 -35.36 -1.20 6.58
N ALA A 171 -34.81 -2.37 6.85
CA ALA A 171 -35.56 -3.53 7.32
C ALA A 171 -35.96 -3.43 8.80
N THR A 172 -35.11 -2.84 9.63
CA THR A 172 -35.26 -2.87 11.11
C THR A 172 -35.74 -1.54 11.68
N GLY A 173 -35.62 -0.44 10.93
CA GLY A 173 -35.92 0.92 11.38
C GLY A 173 -34.93 1.48 12.41
N LYS A 174 -33.85 0.74 12.72
CA LYS A 174 -32.83 1.10 13.71
C LYS A 174 -31.55 1.54 13.01
N GLN A 175 -31.03 2.71 13.39
CA GLN A 175 -29.77 3.27 12.87
C GLN A 175 -28.58 2.65 13.61
N ILE A 176 -27.64 2.04 12.90
CA ILE A 176 -26.39 1.53 13.48
C ILE A 176 -25.32 2.60 13.34
N GLN A 177 -24.72 3.02 14.46
CA GLN A 177 -23.49 3.81 14.43
C GLN A 177 -22.31 2.84 14.42
N LEU A 178 -21.57 2.81 13.32
CA LEU A 178 -20.31 2.08 13.23
C LEU A 178 -19.25 2.86 14.01
N SER A 179 -18.77 2.28 15.11
CA SER A 179 -17.59 2.80 15.80
C SER A 179 -16.32 2.37 15.05
N PRO A 180 -15.30 3.23 14.91
CA PRO A 180 -14.07 2.88 14.22
C PRO A 180 -13.40 1.63 14.83
N PRO A 181 -12.67 0.83 14.03
CA PRO A 181 -11.97 -0.35 14.53
C PRO A 181 -10.90 0.09 15.56
N GLY A 182 -11.15 -0.20 16.84
CA GLY A 182 -10.23 0.13 17.94
C GLY A 182 -10.87 0.64 19.23
N MET A 183 -12.17 1.01 19.22
CA MET A 183 -12.86 1.48 20.43
C MET A 183 -13.61 0.34 21.13
N LYS A 184 -13.29 0.09 22.41
CA LYS A 184 -14.01 -0.90 23.25
C LYS A 184 -15.44 -0.42 23.47
N LYS A 185 -16.42 -1.27 23.20
CA LYS A 185 -17.83 -1.01 23.52
C LYS A 185 -18.03 -1.13 25.04
N GLU A 186 -18.40 -0.05 25.70
CA GLU A 186 -19.09 -0.15 27.00
C GLU A 186 -20.51 -0.66 26.69
N GLU A 187 -20.85 -1.80 27.26
CA GLU A 187 -22.17 -2.42 27.13
C GLU A 187 -23.19 -1.62 27.94
N GLU A 188 -24.03 -0.84 27.26
CA GLU A 188 -25.29 -0.37 27.84
C GLU A 188 -26.43 -1.30 27.42
N SER A 189 -27.01 -1.95 28.42
CA SER A 189 -28.11 -2.92 28.34
C SER A 189 -29.38 -2.32 27.75
N VAL A 190 -29.97 -2.99 26.76
CA VAL A 190 -31.35 -2.71 26.29
C VAL A 190 -32.29 -3.75 26.91
N PRO A 191 -33.43 -3.35 27.50
CA PRO A 191 -34.34 -4.26 28.22
C PRO A 191 -35.06 -5.25 27.30
N GLU A 192 -35.25 -6.47 27.81
CA GLU A 192 -36.08 -7.54 27.23
C GLU A 192 -37.51 -7.05 26.96
N LEU A 193 -38.03 -7.34 25.76
CA LEU A 193 -39.45 -7.18 25.45
C LEU A 193 -40.10 -8.56 25.39
N GLU A 194 -41.20 -8.64 26.12
CA GLU A 194 -42.01 -9.81 26.44
C GLU A 194 -42.53 -10.55 25.21
N GLU A 195 -42.42 -11.86 25.28
CA GLU A 195 -43.06 -12.85 24.41
C GLU A 195 -44.58 -12.78 24.64
N ASN A 196 -45.33 -12.31 23.65
CA ASN A 196 -46.79 -12.32 23.71
C ASN A 196 -47.35 -13.45 22.85
N ASP A 197 -47.61 -14.56 23.53
CA ASP A 197 -48.37 -15.69 23.04
C ASP A 197 -49.80 -15.31 22.65
N GLY A 198 -50.20 -15.74 21.45
CA GLY A 198 -51.54 -16.24 21.15
C GLY A 198 -52.75 -15.34 21.45
N LYS A 199 -53.37 -14.80 20.39
CA LYS A 199 -54.84 -14.74 20.35
C LYS A 199 -55.42 -14.96 18.96
N SER A 200 -55.95 -16.17 18.81
CA SER A 200 -57.13 -16.55 18.01
C SER A 200 -58.08 -15.39 17.70
N LEU A 201 -58.64 -15.38 16.49
CA LEU A 201 -60.09 -15.34 16.25
C LEU A 201 -60.41 -15.63 14.78
N LYS A 202 -61.05 -16.80 14.58
CA LYS A 202 -62.18 -17.12 13.69
C LYS A 202 -62.19 -16.59 12.26
#